data_AF-A0A2N2G1R8-F1
#
_entry.id   AF-A0A2N2G1R8-F1
#
_cell.length_a   1.000
_cell.length_b   1.000
_cell.length_c   1.000
_cell.angle_alpha   90.00
_cell.angle_beta   90.00
_cell.angle_gamma   90.00
#
_symmetry.space_group_name_H-M   'P 1'
#
loop_
_entity.id
_entity.type
_entity.pdbx_description
1 polymer ?
#
loop_
_entity_poly.entity_id
_entity_poly.type
_entity_poly.pdbx_seq_one_letter_code
_entity_poly.pdbx_strand_id
1 'polypeptide(L)'
;MIKSVCGYCGVGCGLEFDTSKLIGDITYPSNEGLLCSKGVSELHTIQTSTRLLRPQLKQNNGTINIDWETSIKYMASHIKKSDPKKVAFYLSGQLLTEDYYIANKLAKGFIKTNNVDTNSRTCMASAVVAHKKAFGVDYVPVRMEEIKKAQLLILVGSNAADSHVVFFNKIKKEQKRGLKLIVIDPRVTNTSKAADLHLAINVGSDIDFFNLVALRLIEDGKTDSHYIENHTNHFATFKSKLLREPKTKMLKRTGLKEEEFEAFMQLFYDNENIISAWTMGLNQSVQGVDKNLALINIHLITGKINKAGNGPFSLTGQPNAMGGREVGGLSTTLAVHLDFDKESIQKVEEFWHTKGIAPSRGLTAVEIVEEALKGNIDVLIICHTDPIYHLPNRNRVEEAFSKIPFIVEINAYENSETAPFAHLRLPAAPWGEKEFAYLNAQEIFEEYKAMTKLSTNGHLDIYNMKTNDFVWGKELFKNN
;
A
#
# COMPACT_ATOMS: atom_id res chain seq x y z
N MET A 1 -3.34 5.03 -29.73
CA MET A 1 -2.47 4.91 -28.53
C MET A 1 -3.10 3.94 -27.57
N ILE A 2 -2.30 3.06 -26.96
CA ILE A 2 -2.71 2.15 -25.90
C ILE A 2 -2.84 2.97 -24.63
N LYS A 3 -3.97 2.84 -23.92
CA LYS A 3 -4.19 3.48 -22.61
C LYS A 3 -3.77 2.53 -21.50
N SER A 4 -3.08 3.04 -20.50
CA SER A 4 -2.56 2.27 -19.37
C SER A 4 -2.36 3.16 -18.14
N VAL A 5 -1.71 2.64 -17.09
CA VAL A 5 -1.52 3.33 -15.80
C VAL A 5 -0.09 3.18 -15.30
N CYS A 6 0.46 4.24 -14.71
CA CYS A 6 1.78 4.23 -14.07
C CYS A 6 1.88 3.22 -12.90
N GLY A 7 2.89 2.34 -12.95
CA GLY A 7 3.19 1.28 -11.99
C GLY A 7 4.12 1.70 -10.84
N TYR A 8 4.25 2.98 -10.52
CA TYR A 8 5.18 3.43 -9.48
C TYR A 8 4.56 3.77 -8.13
N CYS A 9 3.65 4.74 -8.09
CA CYS A 9 3.11 5.26 -6.84
C CYS A 9 1.59 5.21 -6.81
N GLY A 10 1.01 5.31 -5.62
CA GLY A 10 -0.44 5.25 -5.39
C GLY A 10 -1.29 6.33 -6.04
N VAL A 11 -0.70 7.29 -6.78
CA VAL A 11 -1.47 8.32 -7.52
C VAL A 11 -2.31 7.72 -8.65
N GLY A 12 -1.83 6.66 -9.32
CA GLY A 12 -2.53 6.10 -10.49
C GLY A 12 -2.57 7.08 -11.66
N CYS A 13 -1.41 7.49 -12.17
CA CYS A 13 -1.38 8.41 -13.32
C CYS A 13 -1.73 7.64 -14.61
N GLY A 14 -2.71 8.13 -15.36
CA GLY A 14 -3.08 7.57 -16.66
C GLY A 14 -2.03 7.89 -17.72
N LEU A 15 -1.78 6.90 -18.58
CA LEU A 15 -0.75 6.91 -19.61
C LEU A 15 -1.36 6.63 -20.98
N GLU A 16 -0.81 7.27 -22.01
CA GLU A 16 -1.01 6.91 -23.40
C GLU A 16 0.33 6.54 -24.03
N PHE A 17 0.34 5.41 -24.73
CA PHE A 17 1.52 4.88 -25.38
C PHE A 17 1.28 4.67 -26.89
N ASP A 18 2.24 5.10 -27.70
CA ASP A 18 2.49 4.56 -29.03
C ASP A 18 3.90 4.00 -29.10
N THR A 19 4.22 3.22 -30.13
CA THR A 19 5.50 2.52 -30.29
C THR A 19 6.75 3.42 -30.21
N SER A 20 6.61 4.74 -30.24
CA SER A 20 7.69 5.73 -30.15
C SER A 20 7.67 6.58 -28.88
N LYS A 21 6.56 6.62 -28.12
CA LYS A 21 6.35 7.63 -27.09
C LYS A 21 5.39 7.17 -25.99
N LEU A 22 5.74 7.51 -24.74
CA LEU A 22 4.86 7.45 -23.59
C LEU A 22 4.56 8.88 -23.11
N ILE A 23 3.28 9.21 -23.01
CA ILE A 23 2.77 10.50 -22.53
C ILE A 23 1.68 10.29 -21.47
N GLY A 24 1.36 11.34 -20.73
CA GLY A 24 0.22 11.29 -19.80
C GLY A 24 -1.10 11.41 -20.56
N ASP A 25 -2.11 10.65 -20.15
CA ASP A 25 -3.46 10.77 -20.66
C ASP A 25 -4.10 12.07 -20.16
N ILE A 26 -4.39 13.00 -21.08
CA ILE A 26 -4.96 14.32 -20.78
C ILE A 26 -6.39 14.24 -20.23
N THR A 27 -7.11 13.17 -20.56
CA THR A 27 -8.48 12.92 -20.10
C THR A 27 -8.51 12.25 -18.73
N TYR A 28 -7.36 11.77 -18.25
CA TYR A 28 -7.31 10.99 -17.02
C TYR A 28 -7.36 11.87 -15.77
N PRO A 29 -8.33 11.66 -14.86
CA PRO A 29 -8.58 12.61 -13.79
C PRO A 29 -7.42 12.74 -12.80
N SER A 30 -6.69 11.66 -12.51
CA SER A 30 -5.59 11.66 -11.53
C SER A 30 -4.41 12.53 -11.93
N ASN A 31 -4.13 12.71 -13.23
CA ASN A 31 -2.96 13.46 -13.69
C ASN A 31 -3.22 14.54 -14.74
N GLU A 32 -4.37 14.57 -15.42
CA GLU A 32 -4.71 15.59 -16.43
C GLU A 32 -3.57 15.77 -17.47
N GLY A 33 -2.95 14.66 -17.89
CA GLY A 33 -1.83 14.63 -18.84
C GLY A 33 -0.43 14.85 -18.24
N LEU A 34 -0.33 15.20 -16.95
CA LEU A 34 0.97 15.39 -16.28
C LEU A 34 1.64 14.05 -15.95
N LEU A 35 2.97 14.01 -15.99
CA LEU A 35 3.77 12.89 -15.48
C LEU A 35 5.00 13.40 -14.73
N CYS A 36 5.50 12.60 -13.80
CA CYS A 36 6.80 12.82 -13.17
C CYS A 36 7.90 12.08 -13.93
N SER A 37 9.16 12.31 -13.56
CA SER A 37 10.32 11.66 -14.18
C SER A 37 10.23 10.14 -14.20
N LYS A 38 9.68 9.51 -13.14
CA LYS A 38 9.47 8.07 -13.04
C LYS A 38 8.49 7.57 -14.12
N GLY A 39 7.32 8.21 -14.22
CA GLY A 39 6.30 7.83 -15.21
C GLY A 39 6.75 8.04 -16.66
N VAL A 40 7.48 9.13 -16.95
CA VAL A 40 8.03 9.36 -18.30
C VAL A 40 9.08 8.29 -18.67
N SER A 41 9.85 7.81 -17.69
CA SER A 41 10.96 6.88 -17.92
C SER A 41 10.55 5.41 -17.87
N GLU A 42 9.27 5.10 -17.72
CA GLU A 42 8.80 3.76 -17.36
C GLU A 42 9.18 2.70 -18.40
N LEU A 43 9.12 3.05 -19.69
CA LEU A 43 9.57 2.18 -20.79
C LEU A 43 11.07 1.84 -20.72
N HIS A 44 11.90 2.76 -20.22
CA HIS A 44 13.33 2.50 -20.05
C HIS A 44 13.60 1.54 -18.89
N THR A 45 12.76 1.58 -17.86
CA THR A 45 12.98 0.80 -16.63
C THR A 45 12.55 -0.67 -16.75
N ILE A 46 11.69 -1.00 -17.70
CA ILE A 46 11.31 -2.38 -18.01
C ILE A 46 12.30 -3.08 -18.96
N GLN A 47 13.07 -2.30 -19.71
CA GLN A 47 14.09 -2.76 -20.64
C GLN A 47 15.45 -2.80 -19.96
N THR A 48 15.72 -3.91 -19.25
CA THR A 48 17.03 -4.12 -18.61
C THR A 48 17.71 -5.35 -19.16
N SER A 49 19.05 -5.37 -19.10
CA SER A 49 19.86 -6.55 -19.39
C SER A 49 19.78 -7.62 -18.29
N THR A 50 19.15 -7.31 -17.16
CA THR A 50 19.06 -8.18 -15.97
C THR A 50 17.75 -8.96 -15.88
N ARG A 51 17.04 -9.15 -17.00
CA ARG A 51 15.75 -9.87 -17.01
C ARG A 51 15.95 -11.36 -16.72
N LEU A 52 15.16 -11.89 -15.78
CA LEU A 52 15.05 -13.34 -15.58
C LEU A 52 14.11 -13.89 -16.64
N LEU A 53 14.58 -14.85 -17.45
CA LEU A 53 13.84 -15.35 -18.61
C LEU A 53 13.49 -16.83 -18.56
N ARG A 54 14.16 -17.60 -17.70
CA ARG A 54 13.93 -19.04 -17.55
C ARG A 54 13.84 -19.41 -16.08
N PRO A 55 13.01 -20.40 -15.72
CA PRO A 55 13.03 -20.98 -14.39
C PRO A 55 14.44 -21.46 -14.03
N GLN A 56 14.88 -21.14 -12.82
CA GLN A 56 16.22 -21.41 -12.32
C GLN A 56 16.15 -22.19 -11.01
N LEU A 57 16.89 -23.28 -10.89
CA LEU A 57 16.98 -24.12 -9.69
C LEU A 57 18.38 -24.06 -9.10
N LYS A 58 18.48 -23.75 -7.81
CA LYS A 58 19.74 -23.76 -7.06
C LYS A 58 20.16 -25.20 -6.77
N GLN A 59 21.41 -25.50 -7.05
CA GLN A 59 22.10 -26.76 -6.75
C GLN A 59 23.41 -26.47 -6.00
N ASN A 60 24.05 -27.52 -5.47
CA ASN A 60 25.30 -27.39 -4.72
C ASN A 60 26.42 -26.70 -5.52
N ASN A 61 26.43 -26.88 -6.85
CA ASN A 61 27.47 -26.36 -7.74
C ASN A 61 27.05 -25.10 -8.51
N GLY A 62 25.98 -24.42 -8.09
CA GLY A 62 25.46 -23.22 -8.75
C GLY A 62 23.99 -23.34 -9.15
N THR A 63 23.54 -22.51 -10.08
CA THR A 63 22.15 -22.45 -10.51
C THR A 63 22.00 -22.98 -11.93
N ILE A 64 21.01 -23.83 -12.18
CA ILE A 64 20.71 -24.38 -13.50
C ILE A 64 19.36 -23.89 -14.02
N ASN A 65 19.23 -23.77 -15.34
CA ASN A 65 17.92 -23.54 -15.96
C ASN A 65 17.13 -24.85 -16.03
N ILE A 66 15.84 -24.79 -15.73
CA ILE A 66 14.91 -25.91 -15.85
C ILE A 66 13.67 -25.47 -16.65
N ASP A 67 12.90 -26.44 -17.16
CA ASP A 67 11.64 -26.16 -17.82
C ASP A 67 10.51 -25.86 -16.80
N TRP A 68 9.44 -25.24 -17.30
CA TRP A 68 8.28 -24.83 -16.50
C TRP A 68 7.53 -25.99 -15.86
N GLU A 69 7.40 -27.12 -16.55
CA GLU A 69 6.67 -28.27 -16.03
C GLU A 69 7.40 -28.85 -14.82
N THR A 70 8.71 -29.01 -14.94
CA THR A 70 9.60 -29.42 -13.86
C THR A 70 9.55 -28.43 -12.70
N SER A 71 9.64 -27.11 -12.96
CA SER A 71 9.65 -26.11 -11.89
C SER A 71 8.36 -26.08 -11.09
N ILE A 72 7.20 -26.16 -11.75
CA ILE A 72 5.89 -26.16 -11.11
C ILE A 72 5.67 -27.45 -10.32
N LYS A 73 6.01 -28.62 -10.88
CA LYS A 73 5.97 -29.90 -10.15
C LYS A 73 6.88 -29.87 -8.92
N TYR A 74 8.06 -29.29 -9.05
CA TYR A 74 9.03 -29.18 -7.96
C TYR A 74 8.47 -28.32 -6.81
N MET A 75 7.96 -27.13 -7.10
CA MET A 75 7.31 -26.25 -6.12
C MET A 75 6.10 -26.94 -5.46
N ALA A 76 5.20 -27.52 -6.26
CA ALA A 76 4.00 -28.18 -5.76
C ALA A 76 4.35 -29.37 -4.84
N SER A 77 5.42 -30.11 -5.14
CA SER A 77 5.85 -31.24 -4.30
C SER A 77 6.33 -30.80 -2.91
N HIS A 78 6.99 -29.65 -2.78
CA HIS A 78 7.42 -29.11 -1.48
C HIS A 78 6.22 -28.62 -0.68
N ILE A 79 5.31 -27.86 -1.32
CA ILE A 79 4.08 -27.39 -0.68
C ILE A 79 3.26 -28.58 -0.15
N LYS A 80 3.08 -29.64 -0.94
CA LYS A 80 2.32 -30.84 -0.54
C LYS A 80 2.95 -31.63 0.61
N LYS A 81 4.28 -31.56 0.79
CA LYS A 81 5.00 -32.26 1.86
C LYS A 81 5.00 -31.47 3.18
N SER A 82 4.76 -30.16 3.13
CA SER A 82 4.74 -29.29 4.30
C SER A 82 3.37 -29.25 4.98
N ASP A 83 3.37 -29.01 6.29
CA ASP A 83 2.16 -28.58 7.00
C ASP A 83 1.72 -27.22 6.42
N PRO A 84 0.44 -27.03 6.04
CA PRO A 84 -0.08 -25.73 5.60
C PRO A 84 0.34 -24.55 6.48
N LYS A 85 0.40 -24.74 7.81
CA LYS A 85 0.80 -23.68 8.76
C LYS A 85 2.25 -23.23 8.60
N LYS A 86 3.08 -24.01 7.93
CA LYS A 86 4.50 -23.73 7.64
C LYS A 86 4.74 -23.24 6.22
N VAL A 87 3.69 -23.06 5.42
CA VAL A 87 3.77 -22.45 4.09
C VAL A 87 3.40 -20.98 4.20
N ALA A 88 4.24 -20.09 3.67
CA ALA A 88 4.03 -18.65 3.71
C ALA A 88 4.20 -18.01 2.32
N PHE A 89 3.46 -16.92 2.10
CA PHE A 89 3.51 -16.10 0.90
C PHE A 89 3.86 -14.65 1.30
N TYR A 90 4.86 -14.08 0.63
CA TYR A 90 5.24 -12.67 0.76
C TYR A 90 5.09 -11.97 -0.60
N LEU A 91 4.03 -11.18 -0.71
CA LEU A 91 3.58 -10.54 -1.96
C LEU A 91 3.94 -9.05 -2.00
N SER A 92 3.54 -8.37 -3.07
CA SER A 92 3.97 -7.00 -3.36
C SER A 92 2.85 -6.10 -3.85
N GLY A 93 2.83 -4.84 -3.39
CA GLY A 93 1.93 -3.79 -3.92
C GLY A 93 2.20 -3.42 -5.38
N GLN A 94 3.19 -4.07 -6.01
CA GLN A 94 3.47 -4.01 -7.44
C GLN A 94 2.70 -5.07 -8.25
N LEU A 95 2.18 -6.11 -7.60
CA LEU A 95 1.34 -7.09 -8.26
C LEU A 95 0.04 -6.46 -8.74
N LEU A 96 -0.50 -7.04 -9.82
CA LEU A 96 -1.84 -6.75 -10.29
C LEU A 96 -2.89 -7.33 -9.32
N THR A 97 -4.11 -6.82 -9.38
CA THR A 97 -5.19 -7.21 -8.45
C THR A 97 -5.54 -8.69 -8.61
N GLU A 98 -5.47 -9.18 -9.84
CA GLU A 98 -5.69 -10.55 -10.27
C GLU A 98 -4.56 -11.48 -9.81
N ASP A 99 -3.31 -11.03 -9.91
CA ASP A 99 -2.14 -11.75 -9.40
C ASP A 99 -2.28 -11.96 -7.88
N TYR A 100 -2.68 -10.90 -7.15
CA TYR A 100 -2.99 -10.98 -5.73
C TYR A 100 -4.13 -11.97 -5.43
N TYR A 101 -5.23 -11.87 -6.17
CA TYR A 101 -6.40 -12.71 -5.96
C TYR A 101 -6.07 -14.20 -6.15
N ILE A 102 -5.33 -14.53 -7.23
CA ILE A 102 -4.92 -15.91 -7.51
C ILE A 102 -3.99 -16.42 -6.40
N ALA A 103 -3.03 -15.62 -5.95
CA ALA A 103 -2.14 -16.00 -4.85
C ALA A 103 -2.92 -16.26 -3.56
N ASN A 104 -3.88 -15.40 -3.20
CA ASN A 104 -4.72 -15.57 -2.02
C ASN A 104 -5.63 -16.79 -2.12
N LYS A 105 -6.28 -16.98 -3.27
CA LYS A 105 -7.15 -18.12 -3.53
C LYS A 105 -6.35 -19.42 -3.40
N LEU A 106 -5.15 -19.49 -3.99
CA LEU A 106 -4.26 -20.65 -3.85
C LEU A 106 -3.87 -20.89 -2.38
N ALA A 107 -3.35 -19.87 -1.70
CA ALA A 107 -2.82 -20.01 -0.35
C ALA A 107 -3.91 -20.36 0.68
N LYS A 108 -4.94 -19.51 0.78
CA LYS A 108 -6.01 -19.65 1.79
C LYS A 108 -7.00 -20.73 1.39
N GLY A 109 -7.38 -20.72 0.11
CA GLY A 109 -8.40 -21.59 -0.44
C GLY A 109 -7.94 -23.01 -0.74
N PHE A 110 -6.69 -23.28 -1.14
CA PHE A 110 -6.28 -24.63 -1.56
C PHE A 110 -5.14 -25.22 -0.73
N ILE A 111 -4.17 -24.40 -0.33
CA ILE A 111 -3.08 -24.82 0.57
C ILE A 111 -3.57 -24.84 2.02
N LYS A 112 -4.56 -24.00 2.37
CA LYS A 112 -5.13 -23.82 3.71
C LYS A 112 -4.19 -23.10 4.67
N THR A 113 -3.38 -22.20 4.12
CA THR A 113 -2.55 -21.28 4.89
C THR A 113 -3.07 -19.86 4.79
N ASN A 114 -3.23 -19.20 5.94
CA ASN A 114 -3.52 -17.77 5.99
C ASN A 114 -2.25 -16.92 6.11
N ASN A 115 -1.06 -17.54 6.07
CA ASN A 115 0.25 -16.86 6.12
C ASN A 115 0.56 -16.18 4.78
N VAL A 116 -0.30 -15.26 4.37
CA VAL A 116 -0.14 -14.44 3.18
C VAL A 116 -0.02 -13.01 3.63
N ASP A 117 1.12 -12.38 3.39
CA ASP A 117 1.29 -10.96 3.69
C ASP A 117 2.06 -10.26 2.58
N THR A 118 2.18 -8.93 2.67
CA THR A 118 2.81 -8.14 1.61
C THR A 118 3.80 -7.12 2.17
N ASN A 119 4.64 -6.57 1.29
CA ASN A 119 5.43 -5.37 1.61
C ASN A 119 4.56 -4.14 1.97
N SER A 120 3.26 -4.11 1.63
CA SER A 120 2.36 -3.06 2.09
C SER A 120 2.12 -3.10 3.61
N ARG A 121 2.45 -4.21 4.30
CA ARG A 121 2.41 -4.33 5.76
C ARG A 121 3.24 -3.24 6.44
N THR A 122 4.48 -3.03 5.98
CA THR A 122 5.42 -2.06 6.55
C THR A 122 5.08 -0.62 6.14
N CYS A 123 4.06 -0.43 5.30
CA CYS A 123 3.67 0.85 4.74
C CYS A 123 2.34 1.35 5.34
N MET A 124 1.26 0.56 5.25
CA MET A 124 -0.10 1.05 5.48
C MET A 124 -0.90 0.28 6.53
N ALA A 125 -0.37 -0.80 7.10
CA ALA A 125 -1.17 -1.65 7.99
C ALA A 125 -1.70 -0.92 9.24
N SER A 126 -0.99 0.08 9.74
CA SER A 126 -1.46 0.92 10.84
C SER A 126 -2.67 1.78 10.45
N ALA A 127 -2.72 2.29 9.22
CA ALA A 127 -3.88 3.01 8.68
C ALA A 127 -5.08 2.06 8.52
N VAL A 128 -4.87 0.85 7.99
CA VAL A 128 -5.93 -0.18 7.86
C VAL A 128 -6.59 -0.46 9.21
N VAL A 129 -5.77 -0.72 10.24
CA VAL A 129 -6.28 -1.03 11.58
C VAL A 129 -6.98 0.18 12.20
N ALA A 130 -6.50 1.40 11.95
CA ALA A 130 -7.15 2.62 12.40
C ALA A 130 -8.50 2.85 11.71
N HIS A 131 -8.61 2.65 10.40
CA HIS A 131 -9.88 2.69 9.68
C HIS A 131 -10.86 1.64 10.22
N LYS A 132 -10.44 0.38 10.38
CA LYS A 132 -11.30 -0.65 10.98
C LYS A 132 -11.78 -0.27 12.38
N LYS A 133 -10.93 0.33 13.21
CA LYS A 133 -11.31 0.81 14.56
C LYS A 133 -12.23 2.02 14.53
N ALA A 134 -12.09 2.93 13.57
CA ALA A 134 -12.87 4.16 13.47
C ALA A 134 -14.20 3.98 12.72
N PHE A 135 -14.20 3.18 11.66
CA PHE A 135 -15.29 3.05 10.68
C PHE A 135 -15.87 1.64 10.61
N GLY A 136 -15.27 0.65 11.28
CA GLY A 136 -15.68 -0.76 11.24
C GLY A 136 -15.12 -1.55 10.05
N VAL A 137 -14.60 -0.87 9.03
CA VAL A 137 -13.99 -1.47 7.83
C VAL A 137 -12.78 -0.64 7.38
N ASP A 138 -11.89 -1.21 6.56
CA ASP A 138 -10.84 -0.41 5.89
C ASP A 138 -11.51 0.47 4.82
N TYR A 139 -11.78 1.73 5.16
CA TYR A 139 -12.51 2.68 4.32
C TYR A 139 -11.71 3.97 4.16
N VAL A 140 -11.54 4.43 2.91
CA VAL A 140 -10.92 5.71 2.58
C VAL A 140 -11.99 6.74 2.17
N PRO A 141 -12.32 7.74 3.01
CA PRO A 141 -13.43 8.65 2.76
C PRO A 141 -13.15 9.76 1.73
N VAL A 142 -11.93 9.86 1.21
CA VAL A 142 -11.47 11.01 0.41
C VAL A 142 -10.82 10.56 -0.89
N ARG A 143 -11.09 11.31 -1.95
CA ARG A 143 -10.39 11.21 -3.25
C ARG A 143 -9.42 12.38 -3.43
N MET A 144 -8.31 12.17 -4.13
CA MET A 144 -7.33 13.22 -4.50
C MET A 144 -7.99 14.38 -5.24
N GLU A 145 -9.04 14.16 -6.03
CA GLU A 145 -9.76 15.24 -6.72
C GLU A 145 -10.51 16.16 -5.77
N GLU A 146 -10.84 15.71 -4.56
CA GLU A 146 -11.57 16.50 -3.59
C GLU A 146 -10.75 17.67 -3.04
N ILE A 147 -9.44 17.71 -3.28
CA ILE A 147 -8.62 18.90 -2.99
C ILE A 147 -9.15 20.14 -3.72
N LYS A 148 -9.85 19.99 -4.85
CA LYS A 148 -10.49 21.10 -5.60
C LYS A 148 -11.66 21.73 -4.81
N LYS A 149 -12.19 21.01 -3.82
CA LYS A 149 -13.30 21.43 -2.94
C LYS A 149 -12.82 21.73 -1.52
N ALA A 150 -11.57 21.39 -1.20
CA ALA A 150 -10.99 21.69 0.10
C ALA A 150 -10.56 23.15 0.17
N GLN A 151 -10.70 23.75 1.35
CA GLN A 151 -10.17 25.08 1.66
C GLN A 151 -8.85 24.96 2.42
N LEU A 152 -8.67 23.88 3.18
CA LEU A 152 -7.44 23.56 3.90
C LEU A 152 -7.01 22.11 3.64
N LEU A 153 -5.76 21.92 3.25
CA LEU A 153 -5.08 20.63 3.19
C LEU A 153 -4.00 20.57 4.27
N ILE A 154 -4.07 19.55 5.12
CA ILE A 154 -3.09 19.27 6.17
C ILE A 154 -2.31 18.02 5.75
N LEU A 155 -1.03 18.17 5.40
CA LEU A 155 -0.13 17.06 5.13
C LEU A 155 0.63 16.68 6.39
N VAL A 156 0.54 15.42 6.82
CA VAL A 156 1.12 14.94 8.08
C VAL A 156 2.09 13.81 7.80
N GLY A 157 3.37 14.01 8.13
CA GLY A 157 4.43 13.03 7.87
C GLY A 157 4.45 12.59 6.40
N SER A 158 4.33 13.55 5.48
CA SER A 158 4.20 13.33 4.04
C SER A 158 5.05 14.31 3.25
N ASN A 159 5.96 13.78 2.43
CA ASN A 159 6.76 14.55 1.48
C ASN A 159 6.24 14.35 0.05
N ALA A 160 5.03 14.86 -0.22
CA ALA A 160 4.34 14.70 -1.49
C ALA A 160 5.15 15.21 -2.69
N ALA A 161 6.02 16.20 -2.50
CA ALA A 161 6.89 16.73 -3.56
C ALA A 161 7.81 15.67 -4.19
N ASP A 162 8.22 14.66 -3.42
CA ASP A 162 9.11 13.59 -3.90
C ASP A 162 8.35 12.25 -4.07
N SER A 163 7.41 11.98 -3.17
CA SER A 163 6.67 10.70 -3.13
C SER A 163 5.48 10.66 -4.09
N HIS A 164 4.77 11.77 -4.26
CA HIS A 164 3.50 11.89 -5.01
C HIS A 164 3.51 13.14 -5.90
N VAL A 165 4.56 13.30 -6.71
CA VAL A 165 4.89 14.51 -7.48
C VAL A 165 3.70 15.13 -8.23
N VAL A 166 2.91 14.29 -8.92
CA VAL A 166 1.75 14.76 -9.70
C VAL A 166 0.65 15.30 -8.78
N PHE A 167 0.38 14.64 -7.66
CA PHE A 167 -0.54 15.14 -6.64
C PHE A 167 -0.04 16.45 -6.04
N PHE A 168 1.26 16.57 -5.73
CA PHE A 168 1.85 17.81 -5.24
C PHE A 168 1.77 18.98 -6.24
N ASN A 169 1.90 18.70 -7.53
CA ASN A 169 1.67 19.72 -8.57
C ASN A 169 0.23 20.21 -8.58
N LYS A 170 -0.75 19.33 -8.33
CA LYS A 170 -2.14 19.73 -8.16
C LYS A 170 -2.37 20.55 -6.90
N ILE A 171 -1.74 20.18 -5.77
CA ILE A 171 -1.79 21.00 -4.54
C ILE A 171 -1.33 22.44 -4.85
N LYS A 172 -0.17 22.62 -5.49
CA LYS A 172 0.32 23.95 -5.88
C LYS A 172 -0.62 24.69 -6.84
N LYS A 173 -1.32 23.98 -7.73
CA LYS A 173 -2.33 24.57 -8.62
C LYS A 173 -3.53 25.08 -7.83
N GLU A 174 -4.03 24.30 -6.88
CA GLU A 174 -5.17 24.71 -6.04
C GLU A 174 -4.78 25.75 -4.98
N GLN A 175 -3.52 25.82 -4.53
CA GLN A 175 -3.04 26.94 -3.69
C GLN A 175 -3.19 28.29 -4.39
N LYS A 176 -2.94 28.35 -5.70
CA LYS A 176 -3.19 29.56 -6.52
C LYS A 176 -4.69 29.91 -6.62
N ARG A 177 -5.57 28.99 -6.24
CA ARG A 177 -7.03 29.15 -6.21
C ARG A 177 -7.59 29.34 -4.81
N GLY A 178 -6.72 29.43 -3.80
CA GLY A 178 -7.09 29.73 -2.42
C GLY A 178 -6.96 28.57 -1.43
N LEU A 179 -6.57 27.36 -1.87
CA LEU A 179 -6.29 26.26 -0.95
C LEU A 179 -5.15 26.65 0.00
N LYS A 180 -5.37 26.50 1.31
CA LYS A 180 -4.33 26.61 2.33
C LYS A 180 -3.65 25.27 2.55
N LEU A 181 -2.33 25.31 2.73
CA LEU A 181 -1.52 24.13 2.96
C LEU A 181 -0.81 24.23 4.32
N ILE A 182 -1.08 23.27 5.19
CA ILE A 182 -0.31 23.02 6.41
C ILE A 182 0.54 21.77 6.19
N VAL A 183 1.81 21.81 6.58
CA VAL A 183 2.68 20.62 6.60
C VAL A 183 3.16 20.39 8.03
N ILE A 184 2.87 19.21 8.57
CA ILE A 184 3.34 18.73 9.88
C ILE A 184 4.40 17.66 9.61
N ASP A 185 5.66 18.05 9.70
CA ASP A 185 6.80 17.17 9.47
C ASP A 185 8.02 17.72 10.23
N PRO A 186 8.75 16.91 11.00
CA PRO A 186 9.96 17.36 11.69
C PRO A 186 11.04 17.93 10.73
N ARG A 187 11.00 17.52 9.46
CA ARG A 187 11.98 17.91 8.44
C ARG A 187 11.47 19.07 7.59
N VAL A 188 12.39 19.96 7.24
CA VAL A 188 12.17 20.91 6.15
C VAL A 188 12.35 20.18 4.81
N THR A 189 11.30 20.18 3.98
CA THR A 189 11.27 19.52 2.67
C THR A 189 10.79 20.49 1.59
N ASN A 190 10.87 20.09 0.31
CA ASN A 190 10.23 20.87 -0.76
C ASN A 190 8.71 20.97 -0.58
N THR A 191 8.10 19.97 0.08
CA THR A 191 6.68 20.01 0.45
C THR A 191 6.44 21.07 1.52
N SER A 192 7.22 21.09 2.61
CA SER A 192 7.04 22.05 3.70
C SER A 192 7.35 23.50 3.30
N LYS A 193 8.31 23.72 2.40
CA LYS A 193 8.62 25.04 1.83
C LYS A 193 7.47 25.65 1.01
N ALA A 194 6.55 24.82 0.50
CA ALA A 194 5.37 25.28 -0.22
C ALA A 194 4.17 25.55 0.70
N ALA A 195 4.26 25.23 1.99
CA ALA A 195 3.17 25.37 2.94
C ALA A 195 2.95 26.83 3.35
N ASP A 196 1.68 27.18 3.62
CA ASP A 196 1.33 28.41 4.32
C ASP A 196 1.80 28.35 5.79
N LEU A 197 1.81 27.15 6.40
CA LEU A 197 2.33 26.88 7.74
C LEU A 197 3.06 25.54 7.79
N HIS A 198 4.30 25.55 8.29
CA HIS A 198 5.08 24.35 8.57
C HIS A 198 5.23 24.18 10.08
N LEU A 199 4.79 23.04 10.61
CA LEU A 199 4.97 22.66 12.01
C LEU A 199 6.00 21.54 12.14
N ALA A 200 7.18 21.89 12.67
CA ALA A 200 8.27 20.96 12.91
C ALA A 200 8.14 20.29 14.29
N ILE A 201 7.11 19.46 14.47
CA ILE A 201 6.89 18.74 15.73
C ILE A 201 8.05 17.76 16.03
N ASN A 202 8.26 17.44 17.31
CA ASN A 202 9.17 16.39 17.73
C ASN A 202 8.74 15.04 17.16
N VAL A 203 9.69 14.23 16.70
CA VAL A 203 9.43 12.88 16.17
C VAL A 203 8.66 12.05 17.20
N GLY A 204 7.50 11.53 16.81
CA GLY A 204 6.67 10.68 17.67
C GLY A 204 5.61 11.41 18.50
N SER A 205 5.58 12.75 18.49
CA SER A 205 4.63 13.54 19.28
C SER A 205 3.26 13.77 18.61
N ASP A 206 2.96 13.05 17.51
CA ASP A 206 1.74 13.22 16.72
C ASP A 206 0.46 13.02 17.55
N ILE A 207 0.45 12.06 18.48
CA ILE A 207 -0.70 11.79 19.36
C ILE A 207 -0.94 12.99 20.28
N ASP A 208 0.11 13.54 20.91
CA ASP A 208 -0.01 14.72 21.76
C ASP A 208 -0.54 15.91 20.95
N PHE A 209 -0.05 16.10 19.71
CA PHE A 209 -0.51 17.16 18.82
C PHE A 209 -2.01 17.04 18.49
N PHE A 210 -2.46 15.91 17.95
CA PHE A 210 -3.87 15.76 17.55
C PHE A 210 -4.82 15.70 18.75
N ASN A 211 -4.38 15.16 19.89
CA ASN A 211 -5.15 15.24 21.13
C ASN A 211 -5.28 16.68 21.64
N LEU A 212 -4.22 17.49 21.55
CA LEU A 212 -4.29 18.91 21.90
C LEU A 212 -5.25 19.67 20.98
N VAL A 213 -5.24 19.39 19.67
CA VAL A 213 -6.24 19.93 18.72
C VAL A 213 -7.64 19.51 19.11
N ALA A 214 -7.89 18.22 19.35
CA ALA A 214 -9.20 17.71 19.75
C ALA A 214 -9.70 18.35 21.06
N LEU A 215 -8.80 18.55 22.03
CA LEU A 215 -9.12 19.19 23.29
C LEU A 215 -9.54 20.64 23.07
N ARG A 216 -8.79 21.38 22.26
CA ARG A 216 -9.11 22.77 21.92
C ARG A 216 -10.46 22.89 21.21
N LEU A 217 -10.75 22.00 20.25
CA LEU A 217 -12.06 21.95 19.57
C LEU A 217 -13.22 21.72 20.54
N ILE A 218 -13.04 20.86 21.54
CA ILE A 218 -14.06 20.56 22.55
C ILE A 218 -14.31 21.76 23.47
N GLU A 219 -13.25 22.45 23.90
CA GLU A 219 -13.35 23.59 24.82
C GLU A 219 -13.94 24.83 24.14
N ASP A 220 -13.58 25.07 22.89
CA ASP A 220 -14.09 26.18 22.10
C ASP A 220 -15.52 25.93 21.57
N GLY A 221 -16.11 24.77 21.87
CA GLY A 221 -17.44 24.39 21.40
C GLY A 221 -17.52 24.21 19.87
N LYS A 222 -16.40 23.88 19.22
CA LYS A 222 -16.24 23.73 17.76
C LYS A 222 -16.39 22.29 17.29
N THR A 223 -17.16 21.49 18.03
CA THR A 223 -17.52 20.11 17.67
C THR A 223 -18.91 20.04 17.04
N ASP A 224 -19.15 19.05 16.19
CA ASP A 224 -20.49 18.78 15.63
C ASP A 224 -21.26 17.85 16.58
N SER A 225 -21.99 18.43 17.53
CA SER A 225 -22.74 17.67 18.54
C SER A 225 -23.78 16.73 17.93
N HIS A 226 -24.44 17.15 16.84
CA HIS A 226 -25.45 16.33 16.17
C HIS A 226 -24.81 15.11 15.50
N TYR A 227 -23.69 15.30 14.80
CA TYR A 227 -22.94 14.18 14.22
C TYR A 227 -22.40 13.24 15.29
N ILE A 228 -21.83 13.78 16.37
CA ILE A 228 -21.31 12.98 17.48
C ILE A 228 -22.41 12.09 18.08
N GLU A 229 -23.59 12.65 18.35
CA GLU A 229 -24.70 11.91 18.95
C GLU A 229 -25.24 10.79 18.04
N ASN A 230 -25.33 11.04 16.73
CA ASN A 230 -25.98 10.13 15.79
C ASN A 230 -25.03 9.14 15.08
N HIS A 231 -23.73 9.46 14.99
CA HIS A 231 -22.80 8.75 14.11
C HIS A 231 -21.47 8.39 14.77
N THR A 232 -21.33 8.61 16.08
CA THR A 232 -20.13 8.20 16.83
C THR A 232 -20.50 7.43 18.09
N ASN A 233 -19.50 6.80 18.70
CA ASN A 233 -19.65 6.13 19.99
C ASN A 233 -18.54 6.61 20.96
N HIS A 234 -18.75 6.35 22.25
CA HIS A 234 -17.75 6.57 23.30
C HIS A 234 -17.16 8.00 23.44
N PHE A 235 -17.79 9.02 22.83
CA PHE A 235 -17.30 10.40 22.90
C PHE A 235 -17.16 10.93 24.33
N ALA A 236 -18.11 10.63 25.23
CA ALA A 236 -18.03 11.05 26.63
C ALA A 236 -16.78 10.47 27.34
N THR A 237 -16.44 9.21 27.07
CA THR A 237 -15.23 8.57 27.59
C THR A 237 -13.97 9.21 27.00
N PHE A 238 -13.97 9.47 25.69
CA PHE A 238 -12.87 10.15 25.02
C PHE A 238 -12.63 11.56 25.60
N LYS A 239 -13.67 12.39 25.66
CA LYS A 239 -13.65 13.73 26.25
C LYS A 239 -13.15 13.74 27.69
N SER A 240 -13.68 12.85 28.54
CA SER A 240 -13.30 12.81 29.96
C SER A 240 -11.85 12.38 30.19
N LYS A 241 -11.29 11.50 29.36
CA LYS A 241 -9.87 11.15 29.40
C LYS A 241 -9.00 12.32 28.91
N LEU A 242 -9.40 12.96 27.81
CA LEU A 242 -8.64 14.04 27.21
C LEU A 242 -8.54 15.26 28.12
N LEU A 243 -9.63 15.62 28.83
CA LEU A 243 -9.65 16.71 29.81
C LEU A 243 -8.72 16.49 31.02
N ARG A 244 -8.28 15.24 31.28
CA ARG A 244 -7.33 14.93 32.37
C ARG A 244 -5.87 15.14 31.95
N GLU A 245 -5.60 15.21 30.65
CA GLU A 245 -4.25 15.41 30.13
C GLU A 245 -3.88 16.90 30.14
N PRO A 246 -2.78 17.31 30.81
CA PRO A 246 -2.42 18.73 30.86
C PRO A 246 -1.99 19.28 29.50
N LYS A 247 -2.67 20.32 29.01
CA LYS A 247 -2.37 21.02 27.74
C LYS A 247 -0.91 21.43 27.61
N THR A 248 -0.38 22.04 28.67
CA THR A 248 1.02 22.51 28.71
C THR A 248 2.01 21.36 28.55
N LYS A 249 1.68 20.15 29.03
CA LYS A 249 2.50 18.95 28.82
C LYS A 249 2.40 18.44 27.39
N MET A 250 1.19 18.35 26.83
CA MET A 250 1.00 17.95 25.42
C MET A 250 1.76 18.90 24.49
N LEU A 251 1.54 20.22 24.61
CA LEU A 251 2.24 21.22 23.80
C LEU A 251 3.76 21.11 23.95
N LYS A 252 4.28 21.02 25.18
CA LYS A 252 5.72 20.86 25.43
C LYS A 252 6.30 19.61 24.76
N ARG A 253 5.57 18.48 24.75
CA ARG A 253 6.02 17.24 24.09
C ARG A 253 6.06 17.40 22.57
N THR A 254 5.12 18.15 21.98
CA THR A 254 5.17 18.47 20.55
C THR A 254 6.41 19.26 20.14
N GLY A 255 7.01 20.00 21.07
CA GLY A 255 8.15 20.89 20.78
C GLY A 255 7.76 22.20 20.09
N LEU A 256 6.46 22.41 19.81
CA LEU A 256 5.94 23.66 19.27
C LEU A 256 5.86 24.73 20.35
N LYS A 257 5.98 25.98 19.91
CA LYS A 257 5.58 27.14 20.69
C LYS A 257 4.06 27.30 20.67
N GLU A 258 3.54 28.05 21.63
CA GLU A 258 2.12 28.34 21.72
C GLU A 258 1.62 29.08 20.47
N GLU A 259 2.39 30.05 19.96
CA GLU A 259 2.01 30.83 18.77
C GLU A 259 1.90 29.96 17.51
N GLU A 260 2.72 28.92 17.39
CA GLU A 260 2.66 27.98 16.26
C GLU A 260 1.41 27.10 16.33
N PHE A 261 1.06 26.65 17.53
CA PHE A 261 -0.18 25.90 17.76
C PHE A 261 -1.42 26.78 17.52
N GLU A 262 -1.41 28.03 17.99
CA GLU A 262 -2.51 28.96 17.75
C GLU A 262 -2.65 29.29 16.25
N ALA A 263 -1.54 29.44 15.52
CA ALA A 263 -1.58 29.63 14.06
C ALA A 263 -2.24 28.45 13.33
N PHE A 264 -1.97 27.22 13.79
CA PHE A 264 -2.66 26.04 13.28
C PHE A 264 -4.16 26.08 13.58
N MET A 265 -4.54 26.36 14.82
CA MET A 265 -5.95 26.41 15.22
C MET A 265 -6.71 27.49 14.47
N GLN A 266 -6.09 28.65 14.23
CA GLN A 266 -6.66 29.73 13.44
C GLN A 266 -6.94 29.27 12.01
N LEU A 267 -5.96 28.67 11.32
CA LEU A 267 -6.18 28.12 9.97
C LEU A 267 -7.25 27.03 9.98
N PHE A 268 -7.31 26.19 11.01
CA PHE A 268 -8.36 25.18 11.13
C PHE A 268 -9.76 25.80 11.29
N TYR A 269 -9.89 26.90 12.05
CA TYR A 269 -11.16 27.59 12.27
C TYR A 269 -11.63 28.44 11.09
N ASP A 270 -10.69 29.02 10.34
CA ASP A 270 -11.00 29.85 9.18
C ASP A 270 -11.45 29.05 7.96
N ASN A 271 -11.30 27.72 7.99
CA ASN A 271 -11.58 26.85 6.86
C ASN A 271 -12.62 25.78 7.24
N GLU A 272 -13.70 25.71 6.46
CA GLU A 272 -14.77 24.76 6.66
C GLU A 272 -14.43 23.39 6.05
N ASN A 273 -13.92 23.36 4.81
CA ASN A 273 -13.61 22.11 4.11
C ASN A 273 -12.15 21.71 4.31
N ILE A 274 -11.93 20.64 5.09
CA ILE A 274 -10.58 20.26 5.56
C ILE A 274 -10.28 18.82 5.18
N ILE A 275 -9.19 18.63 4.42
CA ILE A 275 -8.61 17.31 4.17
C ILE A 275 -7.33 17.17 5.00
N SER A 276 -7.18 16.05 5.72
CA SER A 276 -5.90 15.68 6.34
C SER A 276 -5.33 14.45 5.66
N ALA A 277 -4.22 14.59 4.96
CA ALA A 277 -3.58 13.50 4.25
C ALA A 277 -2.23 13.13 4.86
N TRP A 278 -1.92 11.84 4.96
CA TRP A 278 -0.68 11.37 5.61
C TRP A 278 -0.02 10.20 4.89
N THR A 279 1.25 9.96 5.22
CA THR A 279 2.01 8.79 4.75
C THR A 279 2.80 8.13 5.90
N MET A 280 4.08 7.82 5.66
CA MET A 280 4.91 6.96 6.50
C MET A 280 5.29 7.60 7.84
N GLY A 281 5.30 8.93 7.95
CA GLY A 281 5.62 9.59 9.22
C GLY A 281 4.64 9.24 10.36
N LEU A 282 3.39 8.92 9.99
CA LEU A 282 2.41 8.36 10.94
C LEU A 282 2.47 6.85 10.98
N ASN A 283 2.51 6.20 9.81
CA ASN A 283 2.30 4.77 9.73
C ASN A 283 3.46 3.94 10.28
N GLN A 284 4.70 4.35 10.04
CA GLN A 284 5.92 3.63 10.41
C GLN A 284 6.35 3.98 11.84
N SER A 285 5.52 3.59 12.80
CA SER A 285 5.72 3.84 14.22
C SER A 285 5.18 2.69 15.05
N VAL A 286 5.79 2.43 16.20
CA VAL A 286 5.27 1.52 17.22
C VAL A 286 3.89 1.92 17.74
N GLN A 287 3.52 3.20 17.58
CA GLN A 287 2.19 3.75 17.92
C GLN A 287 1.39 4.15 16.67
N GLY A 288 1.73 3.59 15.49
CA GLY A 288 1.17 4.06 14.22
C GLY A 288 -0.37 4.02 14.16
N VAL A 289 -0.99 2.97 14.71
CA VAL A 289 -2.47 2.86 14.78
C VAL A 289 -3.07 4.02 15.57
N ASP A 290 -2.52 4.31 16.75
CA ASP A 290 -3.04 5.36 17.64
C ASP A 290 -2.81 6.76 17.07
N LYS A 291 -1.70 6.98 16.36
CA LYS A 291 -1.47 8.24 15.62
C LYS A 291 -2.53 8.47 14.53
N ASN A 292 -2.81 7.43 13.74
CA ASN A 292 -3.84 7.48 12.70
C ASN A 292 -5.22 7.75 13.33
N LEU A 293 -5.56 7.09 14.44
CA LEU A 293 -6.81 7.32 15.17
C LEU A 293 -6.91 8.74 15.73
N ALA A 294 -5.83 9.29 16.29
CA ALA A 294 -5.83 10.65 16.80
C ALA A 294 -6.15 11.68 15.69
N LEU A 295 -5.58 11.49 14.50
CA LEU A 295 -5.90 12.29 13.30
C LEU A 295 -7.33 12.05 12.81
N ILE A 296 -7.83 10.81 12.78
CA ILE A 296 -9.20 10.52 12.34
C ILE A 296 -10.23 11.14 13.32
N ASN A 297 -9.94 11.11 14.62
CA ASN A 297 -10.83 11.63 15.66
C ASN A 297 -11.15 13.12 15.48
N ILE A 298 -10.21 13.95 15.02
CA ILE A 298 -10.49 15.37 14.77
C ILE A 298 -11.54 15.56 13.66
N HIS A 299 -11.61 14.65 12.68
CA HIS A 299 -12.65 14.65 11.65
C HIS A 299 -13.99 14.11 12.16
N LEU A 300 -13.96 13.07 13.01
CA LEU A 300 -15.18 12.51 13.61
C LEU A 300 -15.88 13.53 14.53
N ILE A 301 -15.15 14.20 15.42
CA ILE A 301 -15.74 15.16 16.37
C ILE A 301 -16.20 16.46 15.70
N THR A 302 -15.75 16.72 14.47
CA THR A 302 -16.19 17.88 13.66
C THR A 302 -17.16 17.50 12.54
N GLY A 303 -17.61 16.24 12.50
CA GLY A 303 -18.56 15.75 11.52
C GLY A 303 -18.08 15.88 10.07
N LYS A 304 -16.78 15.72 9.82
CA LYS A 304 -16.13 15.92 8.51
C LYS A 304 -16.02 14.66 7.63
N ILE A 305 -16.60 13.54 8.05
CA ILE A 305 -16.58 12.29 7.27
C ILE A 305 -17.70 12.30 6.22
N ASN A 306 -17.42 11.78 5.02
CA ASN A 306 -18.37 11.67 3.90
C ASN A 306 -18.99 13.01 3.45
N LYS A 307 -18.26 14.11 3.64
CA LYS A 307 -18.62 15.44 3.15
C LYS A 307 -17.60 15.86 2.08
N ALA A 308 -18.08 16.44 0.98
CA ALA A 308 -17.21 16.78 -0.14
C ALA A 308 -16.08 17.72 0.30
N GLY A 309 -14.85 17.44 -0.14
CA GLY A 309 -13.67 18.23 0.26
C GLY A 309 -13.28 18.11 1.73
N ASN A 310 -13.76 17.08 2.44
CA ASN A 310 -13.46 16.85 3.85
C ASN A 310 -13.03 15.41 4.12
N GLY A 311 -12.13 15.25 5.08
CA GLY A 311 -11.89 13.96 5.72
C GLY A 311 -10.42 13.55 5.80
N PRO A 312 -10.17 12.42 6.48
CA PRO A 312 -8.86 11.80 6.55
C PRO A 312 -8.54 11.05 5.26
N PHE A 313 -7.32 11.23 4.72
CA PHE A 313 -6.87 10.58 3.49
C PHE A 313 -5.48 9.91 3.62
N SER A 314 -5.46 8.58 3.72
CA SER A 314 -4.20 7.83 3.78
C SER A 314 -3.59 7.66 2.37
N LEU A 315 -2.48 8.33 2.09
CA LEU A 315 -1.81 8.27 0.79
C LEU A 315 -0.98 6.99 0.69
N THR A 316 -1.29 6.12 -0.28
CA THR A 316 -0.54 4.87 -0.49
C THR A 316 0.78 5.10 -1.20
N GLY A 317 1.78 4.27 -0.86
CA GLY A 317 3.10 4.26 -1.50
C GLY A 317 3.06 3.60 -2.88
N GLN A 318 2.95 2.28 -2.90
CA GLN A 318 2.94 1.44 -4.11
C GLN A 318 1.62 1.53 -4.90
N PRO A 319 1.64 1.27 -6.22
CA PRO A 319 0.51 1.55 -7.11
C PRO A 319 -0.74 0.71 -6.76
N ASN A 320 -0.57 -0.56 -6.36
CA ASN A 320 -1.67 -1.48 -6.08
C ASN A 320 -1.80 -1.91 -4.63
N ALA A 321 -1.27 -1.12 -3.70
CA ALA A 321 -1.37 -1.43 -2.29
C ALA A 321 -2.83 -1.52 -1.79
N MET A 322 -3.79 -0.88 -2.49
CA MET A 322 -5.22 -1.04 -2.21
C MET A 322 -5.79 -2.30 -2.84
N GLY A 323 -5.44 -2.62 -4.09
CA GLY A 323 -5.98 -3.80 -4.79
C GLY A 323 -5.61 -5.09 -4.09
N GLY A 324 -4.39 -5.15 -3.53
CA GLY A 324 -3.98 -6.24 -2.65
C GLY A 324 -4.89 -6.40 -1.44
N ARG A 325 -5.36 -5.32 -0.81
CA ARG A 325 -6.28 -5.40 0.35
C ARG A 325 -7.65 -5.90 -0.07
N GLU A 326 -8.17 -5.35 -1.16
CA GLU A 326 -9.47 -5.69 -1.73
C GLU A 326 -9.62 -7.20 -1.93
N VAL A 327 -8.58 -7.86 -2.45
CA VAL A 327 -8.62 -9.30 -2.75
C VAL A 327 -8.02 -10.18 -1.66
N GLY A 328 -7.79 -9.64 -0.46
CA GLY A 328 -7.41 -10.41 0.72
C GLY A 328 -5.91 -10.65 0.89
N GLY A 329 -5.05 -9.80 0.34
CA GLY A 329 -3.58 -9.93 0.31
C GLY A 329 -2.90 -9.75 1.66
N LEU A 330 -3.64 -9.51 2.74
CA LEU A 330 -3.10 -9.43 4.10
C LEU A 330 -3.43 -10.69 4.90
N SER A 331 -2.57 -11.01 5.86
CA SER A 331 -2.74 -12.19 6.71
C SER A 331 -3.95 -12.09 7.65
N THR A 332 -4.51 -10.89 7.76
CA THR A 332 -5.56 -10.48 8.69
C THR A 332 -6.93 -10.33 8.04
N THR A 333 -7.11 -10.70 6.77
CA THR A 333 -8.39 -10.56 6.06
C THR A 333 -8.54 -11.59 4.95
N LEU A 334 -9.76 -11.97 4.60
CA LEU A 334 -10.12 -12.69 3.38
C LEU A 334 -10.37 -11.69 2.23
N ALA A 335 -10.74 -12.19 1.05
CA ALA A 335 -11.14 -11.33 -0.06
C ALA A 335 -12.36 -10.47 0.34
N VAL A 336 -12.53 -9.31 -0.32
CA VAL A 336 -13.57 -8.30 -0.08
C VAL A 336 -13.68 -7.87 1.38
N HIS A 337 -12.53 -7.64 2.00
CA HIS A 337 -12.36 -7.17 3.40
C HIS A 337 -13.04 -8.04 4.47
N LEU A 338 -13.42 -9.26 4.12
CA LEU A 338 -14.03 -10.20 5.05
C LEU A 338 -13.04 -10.61 6.15
N ASP A 339 -13.55 -10.88 7.34
CA ASP A 339 -12.76 -11.41 8.45
C ASP A 339 -12.83 -12.95 8.47
N PHE A 340 -12.29 -13.57 9.53
CA PHE A 340 -12.25 -15.03 9.69
C PHE A 340 -13.39 -15.58 10.55
N ASP A 341 -14.49 -14.85 10.67
CA ASP A 341 -15.70 -15.39 11.28
C ASP A 341 -16.31 -16.49 10.39
N LYS A 342 -17.15 -17.33 11.00
CA LYS A 342 -17.71 -18.51 10.34
C LYS A 342 -18.52 -18.18 9.09
N GLU A 343 -19.27 -17.08 9.10
CA GLU A 343 -20.12 -16.66 7.98
C GLU A 343 -19.26 -16.19 6.80
N SER A 344 -18.28 -15.34 7.08
CA SER A 344 -17.30 -14.88 6.09
C SER A 344 -16.54 -16.04 5.44
N ILE A 345 -16.05 -16.98 6.24
CA ILE A 345 -15.35 -18.17 5.73
C ILE A 345 -16.27 -18.99 4.82
N GLN A 346 -17.50 -19.26 5.24
CA GLN A 346 -18.45 -20.04 4.46
C GLN A 346 -18.72 -19.38 3.10
N LYS A 347 -18.94 -18.06 3.05
CA LYS A 347 -19.14 -17.32 1.79
C LYS A 347 -17.96 -17.49 0.83
N VAL A 348 -16.74 -17.37 1.34
CA VAL A 348 -15.52 -17.52 0.53
C VAL A 348 -15.33 -18.97 0.07
N GLU A 349 -15.59 -19.94 0.93
CA GLU A 349 -15.53 -21.38 0.60
C GLU A 349 -16.52 -21.78 -0.50
N GLU A 350 -17.76 -21.30 -0.40
CA GLU A 350 -18.80 -21.51 -1.40
C GLU A 350 -18.38 -20.91 -2.75
N PHE A 351 -17.92 -19.66 -2.77
CA PHE A 351 -17.50 -18.97 -3.99
C PHE A 351 -16.24 -19.60 -4.63
N TRP A 352 -15.27 -20.03 -3.82
CA TRP A 352 -14.05 -20.67 -4.32
C TRP A 352 -14.19 -22.16 -4.60
N HIS A 353 -15.34 -22.76 -4.28
CA HIS A 353 -15.58 -24.20 -4.35
C HIS A 353 -14.52 -25.00 -3.59
N THR A 354 -14.26 -24.59 -2.34
CA THR A 354 -13.28 -25.20 -1.45
C THR A 354 -13.85 -25.35 -0.03
N LYS A 355 -13.14 -26.08 0.85
CA LYS A 355 -13.52 -26.30 2.25
C LYS A 355 -12.31 -26.36 3.17
N GLY A 356 -12.42 -25.91 4.42
CA GLY A 356 -11.36 -25.96 5.42
C GLY A 356 -10.38 -24.79 5.36
N ILE A 357 -10.83 -23.59 4.98
CA ILE A 357 -10.06 -22.36 5.21
C ILE A 357 -9.82 -22.22 6.73
N ALA A 358 -8.60 -21.85 7.13
CA ALA A 358 -8.26 -21.75 8.55
C ALA A 358 -9.07 -20.61 9.24
N PRO A 359 -9.60 -20.83 10.46
CA PRO A 359 -10.54 -19.92 11.12
C PRO A 359 -9.86 -18.77 11.88
N SER A 360 -8.65 -18.39 11.49
CA SER A 360 -7.87 -17.36 12.17
C SER A 360 -6.92 -16.67 11.20
N ARG A 361 -6.51 -15.44 11.52
CA ARG A 361 -5.44 -14.76 10.78
C ARG A 361 -4.19 -15.63 10.67
N GLY A 362 -3.40 -15.43 9.61
CA GLY A 362 -2.06 -15.97 9.52
C GLY A 362 -0.99 -15.05 10.09
N LEU A 363 0.26 -15.44 9.87
CA LEU A 363 1.46 -14.69 10.24
C LEU A 363 1.60 -13.43 9.38
N THR A 364 1.93 -12.31 10.01
CA THR A 364 2.38 -11.08 9.35
C THR A 364 3.82 -11.23 8.82
N ALA A 365 4.26 -10.31 7.97
CA ALA A 365 5.60 -10.33 7.37
C ALA A 365 6.74 -10.42 8.41
N VAL A 366 6.59 -9.74 9.55
CA VAL A 366 7.58 -9.79 10.65
C VAL A 366 7.47 -11.12 11.41
N GLU A 367 6.25 -11.60 11.67
CA GLU A 367 6.03 -12.91 12.31
C GLU A 367 6.54 -14.07 11.42
N ILE A 368 6.48 -13.96 10.09
CA ILE A 368 7.09 -14.93 9.16
C ILE A 368 8.61 -15.01 9.38
N VAL A 369 9.29 -13.86 9.51
CA VAL A 369 10.73 -13.82 9.82
C VAL A 369 11.01 -14.45 11.19
N GLU A 370 10.20 -14.15 12.20
CA GLU A 370 10.35 -14.71 13.55
C GLU A 370 10.13 -16.23 13.58
N GLU A 371 9.13 -16.74 12.88
CA GLU A 371 8.85 -18.17 12.81
C GLU A 371 9.88 -18.91 11.95
N ALA A 372 10.40 -18.29 10.89
CA ALA A 372 11.51 -18.84 10.12
C ALA A 372 12.77 -19.02 10.97
N LEU A 373 13.09 -18.06 11.85
CA LEU A 373 14.22 -18.19 12.79
C LEU A 373 14.07 -19.36 13.76
N LYS A 374 12.83 -19.75 14.08
CA LYS A 374 12.48 -20.88 14.94
C LYS A 374 12.39 -22.22 14.17
N GLY A 375 12.56 -22.22 12.84
CA GLY A 375 12.39 -23.41 12.01
C GLY A 375 10.93 -23.81 11.76
N ASN A 376 10.00 -22.86 11.89
CA ASN A 376 8.56 -23.08 11.73
C ASN A 376 8.02 -22.67 10.35
N ILE A 377 8.90 -22.31 9.40
CA ILE A 377 8.55 -22.05 8.00
C ILE A 377 9.33 -23.01 7.12
N ASP A 378 8.61 -23.88 6.41
CA ASP A 378 9.19 -24.88 5.51
C ASP A 378 9.31 -24.34 4.08
N VAL A 379 8.29 -23.58 3.65
CA VAL A 379 8.16 -23.05 2.29
C VAL A 379 7.81 -21.57 2.35
N LEU A 380 8.63 -20.72 1.71
CA LEU A 380 8.34 -19.30 1.52
C LEU A 380 8.28 -18.98 0.03
N ILE A 381 7.15 -18.43 -0.42
CA ILE A 381 6.93 -17.99 -1.80
C ILE A 381 6.93 -16.46 -1.82
N ILE A 382 7.85 -15.87 -2.57
CA ILE A 382 8.08 -14.43 -2.64
C ILE A 382 7.69 -13.97 -4.04
N CYS A 383 6.77 -13.01 -4.15
CA CYS A 383 6.26 -12.55 -5.45
C CYS A 383 6.52 -11.05 -5.64
N HIS A 384 7.36 -10.73 -6.62
CA HIS A 384 7.60 -9.38 -7.15
C HIS A 384 8.00 -8.34 -6.08
N THR A 385 8.85 -8.75 -5.13
CA THR A 385 9.38 -7.92 -4.05
C THR A 385 10.74 -8.46 -3.60
N ASP A 386 11.54 -7.60 -2.97
CA ASP A 386 12.88 -7.93 -2.46
C ASP A 386 12.95 -7.78 -0.92
N PRO A 387 12.44 -8.76 -0.14
CA PRO A 387 12.39 -8.66 1.33
C PRO A 387 13.75 -8.44 1.99
N ILE A 388 14.85 -8.98 1.45
CA ILE A 388 16.19 -8.75 2.02
C ILE A 388 16.57 -7.27 1.95
N TYR A 389 16.17 -6.58 0.88
CA TYR A 389 16.40 -5.14 0.74
C TYR A 389 15.37 -4.31 1.56
N HIS A 390 14.08 -4.67 1.54
CA HIS A 390 13.01 -3.79 2.02
C HIS A 390 12.55 -4.04 3.47
N LEU A 391 12.73 -5.24 4.03
CA LEU A 391 12.36 -5.50 5.42
C LEU A 391 13.41 -4.92 6.38
N PRO A 392 12.98 -4.43 7.56
CA PRO A 392 13.92 -3.89 8.54
C PRO A 392 14.82 -4.98 9.12
N ASN A 393 16.01 -4.58 9.57
CA ASN A 393 17.02 -5.47 10.17
C ASN A 393 17.47 -6.58 9.20
N ARG A 394 18.13 -6.17 8.11
CA ARG A 394 18.62 -7.04 7.03
C ARG A 394 19.30 -8.32 7.53
N ASN A 395 20.26 -8.21 8.46
CA ASN A 395 20.99 -9.37 8.98
C ASN A 395 20.06 -10.43 9.60
N ARG A 396 19.01 -9.99 10.30
CA ARG A 396 18.01 -10.89 10.89
C ARG A 396 17.16 -11.57 9.82
N VAL A 397 16.81 -10.85 8.76
CA VAL A 397 16.05 -11.40 7.62
C VAL A 397 16.90 -12.42 6.84
N GLU A 398 18.18 -12.10 6.60
CA GLU A 398 19.14 -13.03 5.99
C GLU A 398 19.33 -14.30 6.83
N GLU A 399 19.48 -14.17 8.16
CA GLU A 399 19.56 -15.32 9.07
C GLU A 399 18.28 -16.17 8.98
N ALA A 400 17.11 -15.53 9.02
CA ALA A 400 15.83 -16.22 8.92
C ALA A 400 15.70 -16.99 7.60
N PHE A 401 16.02 -16.34 6.47
CA PHE A 401 15.89 -16.93 5.14
C PHE A 401 16.89 -18.06 4.93
N SER A 402 18.09 -17.99 5.52
CA SER A 402 19.06 -19.08 5.47
C SER A 402 18.58 -20.38 6.13
N LYS A 403 17.59 -20.29 7.02
CA LYS A 403 17.00 -21.44 7.74
C LYS A 403 15.78 -22.04 7.05
N ILE A 404 15.20 -21.36 6.06
CA ILE A 404 13.99 -21.84 5.37
C ILE A 404 14.41 -22.93 4.36
N PRO A 405 13.88 -24.17 4.48
CA PRO A 405 14.25 -25.29 3.62
C PRO A 405 13.99 -25.07 2.13
N PHE A 406 12.94 -24.32 1.78
CA PHE A 406 12.60 -24.07 0.39
C PHE A 406 12.02 -22.67 0.19
N ILE A 407 12.69 -21.87 -0.64
CA ILE A 407 12.27 -20.51 -1.00
C ILE A 407 12.06 -20.43 -2.50
N VAL A 408 10.90 -19.94 -2.91
CA VAL A 408 10.57 -19.63 -4.30
C VAL A 408 10.58 -18.12 -4.48
N GLU A 409 11.38 -17.62 -5.41
CA GLU A 409 11.35 -16.22 -5.84
C GLU A 409 10.68 -16.10 -7.21
N ILE A 410 9.53 -15.44 -7.28
CA ILE A 410 8.83 -15.12 -8.52
C ILE A 410 9.11 -13.65 -8.84
N ASN A 411 10.00 -13.38 -9.80
CA ASN A 411 10.50 -12.03 -10.07
C ASN A 411 10.84 -11.82 -11.55
N ALA A 412 10.84 -10.56 -11.99
CA ALA A 412 11.13 -10.19 -13.37
C ALA A 412 12.65 -10.05 -13.65
N TYR A 413 13.45 -9.89 -12.59
CA TYR A 413 14.87 -9.53 -12.67
C TYR A 413 15.76 -10.50 -11.89
N GLU A 414 17.00 -10.68 -12.36
CA GLU A 414 17.94 -11.66 -11.83
C GLU A 414 18.73 -11.18 -10.60
N ASN A 415 18.78 -9.88 -10.33
CA ASN A 415 19.73 -9.27 -9.40
C ASN A 415 19.10 -8.69 -8.12
N SER A 416 18.04 -9.32 -7.61
CA SER A 416 17.51 -8.97 -6.27
C SER A 416 18.47 -9.41 -5.16
N GLU A 417 18.45 -8.71 -4.03
CA GLU A 417 19.20 -9.11 -2.83
C GLU A 417 18.64 -10.41 -2.20
N THR A 418 17.41 -10.77 -2.55
CA THR A 418 16.74 -12.02 -2.16
C THR A 418 17.19 -13.24 -2.97
N ALA A 419 17.65 -13.04 -4.21
CA ALA A 419 18.03 -14.12 -5.12
C ALA A 419 19.03 -15.15 -4.53
N PRO A 420 20.07 -14.75 -3.75
CA PRO A 420 21.02 -15.70 -3.16
C PRO A 420 20.39 -16.73 -2.21
N PHE A 421 19.24 -16.39 -1.60
CA PHE A 421 18.50 -17.24 -0.66
C PHE A 421 17.45 -18.11 -1.36
N ALA A 422 17.08 -17.80 -2.59
CA ALA A 422 16.08 -18.55 -3.34
C ALA A 422 16.61 -19.92 -3.77
N HIS A 423 15.76 -20.94 -3.62
CA HIS A 423 16.03 -22.30 -4.07
C HIS A 423 15.49 -22.53 -5.48
N LEU A 424 14.32 -21.95 -5.78
CA LEU A 424 13.70 -21.93 -7.10
C LEU A 424 13.38 -20.48 -7.47
N ARG A 425 13.72 -20.07 -8.68
CA ARG A 425 13.41 -18.74 -9.20
C ARG A 425 12.57 -18.86 -10.47
N LEU A 426 11.47 -18.13 -10.54
CA LEU A 426 10.52 -18.16 -11.64
C LEU A 426 10.44 -16.78 -12.29
N PRO A 427 10.64 -16.68 -13.62
CA PRO A 427 10.51 -15.42 -14.32
C PRO A 427 9.05 -14.93 -14.29
N ALA A 428 8.85 -13.65 -14.02
CA ALA A 428 7.57 -12.98 -14.11
C ALA A 428 7.61 -11.84 -15.14
N ALA A 429 6.50 -11.59 -15.81
CA ALA A 429 6.37 -10.37 -16.60
C ALA A 429 6.25 -9.15 -15.65
N PRO A 430 7.05 -8.10 -15.86
CA PRO A 430 6.89 -6.84 -15.15
C PRO A 430 5.71 -6.05 -15.71
N TRP A 431 5.51 -4.87 -15.12
CA TRP A 431 4.72 -3.81 -15.70
C TRP A 431 5.04 -3.62 -17.19
N GLY A 432 4.01 -3.39 -18.00
CA GLY A 432 4.08 -3.18 -19.46
C GLY A 432 3.78 -4.44 -20.26
N GLU A 433 4.05 -5.62 -19.70
CA GLU A 433 3.99 -6.91 -20.42
C GLU A 433 2.75 -7.77 -20.08
N LYS A 434 1.84 -7.27 -19.25
CA LYS A 434 0.56 -7.91 -18.85
C LYS A 434 -0.61 -6.91 -18.98
N GLU A 435 -1.86 -7.38 -19.02
CA GLU A 435 -3.08 -6.55 -19.10
C GLU A 435 -4.06 -6.98 -18.00
N PHE A 436 -4.39 -6.12 -17.02
CA PHE A 436 -5.21 -6.47 -15.84
C PHE A 436 -5.67 -5.22 -15.05
N ALA A 437 -6.37 -5.31 -13.91
CA ALA A 437 -6.82 -4.11 -13.18
C ALA A 437 -5.90 -3.69 -12.00
N TYR A 438 -5.80 -2.39 -11.75
CA TYR A 438 -5.16 -1.79 -10.57
C TYR A 438 -6.17 -1.03 -9.72
N LEU A 439 -5.97 -0.96 -8.41
CA LEU A 439 -6.75 -0.14 -7.48
C LEU A 439 -5.82 0.87 -6.79
N ASN A 440 -5.98 2.15 -7.13
CA ASN A 440 -5.11 3.23 -6.65
C ASN A 440 -5.43 3.66 -5.21
N ALA A 441 -4.75 4.69 -4.68
CA ALA A 441 -4.94 5.19 -3.30
C ALA A 441 -6.38 5.64 -2.96
N GLN A 442 -7.21 5.89 -3.96
CA GLN A 442 -8.56 6.45 -3.86
C GLN A 442 -9.64 5.40 -4.15
N GLU A 443 -9.27 4.11 -4.21
CA GLU A 443 -10.16 2.98 -4.48
C GLU A 443 -10.84 3.05 -5.87
N ILE A 444 -10.15 3.63 -6.87
CA ILE A 444 -10.62 3.60 -8.26
C ILE A 444 -9.97 2.42 -8.98
N PHE A 445 -10.80 1.54 -9.55
CA PHE A 445 -10.35 0.47 -10.45
C PHE A 445 -9.92 1.06 -11.79
N GLU A 446 -8.70 0.76 -12.19
CA GLU A 446 -8.10 1.26 -13.43
C GLU A 446 -7.71 0.06 -14.31
N GLU A 447 -8.20 0.03 -15.55
CA GLU A 447 -7.86 -1.02 -16.52
C GLU A 447 -6.44 -0.78 -17.06
N TYR A 448 -5.57 -1.77 -16.89
CA TYR A 448 -4.20 -1.80 -17.39
C TYR A 448 -4.14 -2.61 -18.67
N LYS A 449 -3.55 -2.04 -19.73
CA LYS A 449 -3.28 -2.76 -20.99
C LYS A 449 -1.79 -2.98 -21.18
N ALA A 450 -1.43 -4.10 -21.81
CA ALA A 450 -0.05 -4.37 -22.14
C ALA A 450 0.40 -3.36 -23.18
N MET A 451 1.51 -2.70 -22.88
CA MET A 451 2.16 -1.74 -23.77
C MET A 451 3.28 -2.41 -24.57
N THR A 452 3.86 -3.47 -24.03
CA THR A 452 4.95 -4.24 -24.63
C THR A 452 4.62 -5.73 -24.68
N LYS A 453 5.32 -6.47 -25.54
CA LYS A 453 5.20 -7.94 -25.60
C LYS A 453 6.03 -8.58 -24.47
N LEU A 454 5.61 -9.75 -24.00
CA LEU A 454 6.40 -10.54 -23.06
C LEU A 454 7.79 -10.84 -23.60
N SER A 455 8.80 -10.61 -22.78
CA SER A 455 10.17 -10.95 -23.11
C SER A 455 10.43 -12.45 -23.05
N THR A 456 10.77 -13.05 -24.19
CA THR A 456 11.13 -14.48 -24.30
C THR A 456 12.61 -14.70 -24.63
N ASN A 457 13.32 -13.67 -25.10
CA ASN A 457 14.75 -13.69 -25.42
C ASN A 457 15.40 -12.38 -24.95
N GLY A 458 16.61 -12.44 -24.36
CA GLY A 458 17.35 -11.38 -23.63
C GLY A 458 17.51 -10.00 -24.25
N HIS A 459 16.97 -9.75 -25.45
CA HIS A 459 16.80 -8.43 -26.03
C HIS A 459 15.42 -8.35 -26.68
N LEU A 460 14.55 -7.47 -26.16
CA LEU A 460 13.28 -7.14 -26.78
C LEU A 460 13.51 -6.06 -27.85
N ASP A 461 13.66 -6.45 -29.10
CA ASP A 461 13.61 -5.51 -30.23
C ASP A 461 12.14 -5.25 -30.59
N ILE A 462 11.59 -4.15 -30.05
CA ILE A 462 10.20 -3.74 -30.30
C ILE A 462 9.91 -3.41 -31.77
N TYR A 463 10.94 -3.25 -32.61
CA TYR A 463 10.79 -2.82 -34.01
C TYR A 463 10.65 -3.98 -35.01
N ASN A 464 10.87 -5.24 -34.59
CA ASN A 464 10.79 -6.41 -35.49
C ASN A 464 10.32 -7.68 -34.76
N MET A 465 9.02 -8.04 -34.83
CA MET A 465 8.55 -9.28 -34.17
C MET A 465 7.46 -10.07 -34.94
N LYS A 466 7.74 -11.36 -35.22
CA LYS A 466 6.79 -12.43 -35.63
C LYS A 466 6.41 -13.32 -34.42
N THR A 467 5.26 -13.99 -34.48
CA THR A 467 4.47 -14.54 -33.35
C THR A 467 4.70 -16.02 -33.04
N ASN A 468 4.81 -16.38 -31.74
CA ASN A 468 4.08 -17.45 -31.03
C ASN A 468 4.78 -17.77 -29.69
N ASP A 469 4.25 -17.40 -28.52
CA ASP A 469 4.71 -17.89 -27.20
C ASP A 469 3.67 -17.74 -26.06
N PHE A 470 3.79 -18.59 -25.03
CA PHE A 470 2.88 -18.82 -23.89
C PHE A 470 3.03 -17.79 -22.73
N VAL A 471 1.92 -17.44 -22.07
CA VAL A 471 1.82 -16.40 -21.04
C VAL A 471 1.12 -16.93 -19.78
N TRP A 472 1.80 -16.94 -18.64
CA TRP A 472 1.19 -17.26 -17.35
C TRP A 472 0.12 -16.23 -16.98
N GLY A 473 -1.11 -16.68 -16.70
CA GLY A 473 -2.27 -15.81 -16.38
C GLY A 473 -3.24 -15.53 -17.53
N LYS A 474 -2.82 -15.70 -18.79
CA LYS A 474 -3.62 -15.31 -19.97
C LYS A 474 -4.84 -16.19 -20.24
N GLU A 475 -4.75 -17.47 -19.87
CA GLU A 475 -5.85 -18.44 -20.06
C GLU A 475 -6.63 -18.72 -18.75
N LEU A 476 -6.21 -18.11 -17.62
CA LEU A 476 -6.84 -18.33 -16.30
C LEU A 476 -8.25 -17.72 -16.19
N PHE A 477 -8.61 -16.80 -17.09
CA PHE A 477 -9.90 -16.10 -17.09
C PHE A 477 -10.82 -16.49 -18.27
N LYS A 478 -10.38 -17.36 -19.18
CA LYS A 478 -11.19 -17.77 -20.34
C LYS A 478 -12.25 -18.82 -20.03
N ASN A 479 -12.16 -19.47 -18.87
CA ASN A 479 -13.06 -20.54 -18.44
C ASN A 479 -13.64 -20.31 -17.03
N ASN A 480 -14.01 -19.07 -16.69
CA ASN A 480 -14.91 -18.82 -15.55
C ASN A 480 -16.35 -18.73 -16.05
#